data_AF-A0A967B744-F1
#
_entry.id   AF-A0A967B744-F1
#
_cell.length_a   1.000
_cell.length_b   1.000
_cell.length_c   1.000
_cell.angle_alpha   90.00
_cell.angle_beta   90.00
_cell.angle_gamma   90.00
#
_symmetry.space_group_name_H-M   'P 1'
#
loop_
_entity.id
_entity.type
_entity.pdbx_description
1 polymer ?
#
loop_
_entity_poly.entity_id
_entity_poly.type
_entity_poly.pdbx_seq_one_letter_code
_entity_poly.pdbx_strand_id
1 'polypeptide(L)'
;MTVTGAQPAARLAEVLADATTARQRVRAFWGITANPAITVLVPRTVEQFQAAGGNGDGSSVAATALDGGRVVLSPQLFERVDRPGRLVVLTHELTHVLLGQTGLRDVPDWVVEGSAEVTAYDGTRLPFARIAPDLAARVRQGRLPSGPPADAAFAAANPQPAYGEAWAWCGFLVTRFGRAAFTGFVRAVDGAGTASGTTAAFRRAFGAEPAGLTGAYQAYLRGKR
;
A
#
# COMPACT_ATOMS: atom_id res chain seq x y z
N MET A 1 -0.79 -15.13 -14.38
CA MET A 1 -0.52 -13.68 -14.43
C MET A 1 0.04 -13.39 -15.79
N THR A 2 -0.41 -12.32 -16.41
CA THR A 2 -0.05 -11.97 -17.79
C THR A 2 0.57 -10.58 -17.77
N VAL A 3 1.67 -10.39 -18.49
CA VAL A 3 2.26 -9.08 -18.73
C VAL A 3 2.13 -8.75 -20.20
N THR A 4 1.56 -7.61 -20.53
CA THR A 4 1.35 -7.14 -21.90
C THR A 4 1.77 -5.68 -22.04
N GLY A 5 1.97 -5.20 -23.27
CA GLY A 5 2.30 -3.80 -23.52
C GLY A 5 3.21 -3.60 -24.71
N ALA A 6 3.54 -2.34 -24.99
CA ALA A 6 4.31 -1.91 -26.17
C ALA A 6 5.82 -1.76 -25.89
N GLN A 7 6.33 -2.43 -24.85
CA GLN A 7 7.74 -2.45 -24.44
C GLN A 7 8.52 -3.61 -25.08
N PRO A 8 9.86 -3.55 -25.13
CA PRO A 8 10.69 -4.67 -25.59
C PRO A 8 10.42 -5.96 -24.80
N ALA A 9 10.55 -7.12 -25.45
CA ALA A 9 10.26 -8.41 -24.83
C ALA A 9 11.06 -8.68 -23.54
N ALA A 10 12.34 -8.25 -23.50
CA ALA A 10 13.17 -8.35 -22.31
C ALA A 10 12.58 -7.59 -21.11
N ARG A 11 12.04 -6.38 -21.35
CA ARG A 11 11.39 -5.57 -20.31
C ARG A 11 10.10 -6.24 -19.81
N LEU A 12 9.29 -6.82 -20.70
CA LEU A 12 8.08 -7.55 -20.30
C LEU A 12 8.42 -8.79 -19.46
N ALA A 13 9.50 -9.50 -19.78
CA ALA A 13 9.99 -10.63 -19.00
C ALA A 13 10.47 -10.21 -17.60
N GLU A 14 11.19 -9.09 -17.49
CA GLU A 14 11.60 -8.51 -16.20
C GLU A 14 10.38 -8.17 -15.33
N VAL A 15 9.38 -7.48 -15.91
CA VAL A 15 8.13 -7.14 -15.22
C VAL A 15 7.42 -8.40 -14.75
N LEU A 16 7.36 -9.45 -15.57
CA LEU A 16 6.72 -10.71 -15.20
C LEU A 16 7.41 -11.36 -14.00
N ALA A 17 8.74 -11.37 -13.98
CA ALA A 17 9.51 -11.92 -12.86
C ALA A 17 9.29 -11.12 -11.56
N ASP A 18 9.34 -9.78 -11.64
CA ASP A 18 9.14 -8.90 -10.49
C ASP A 18 7.69 -8.98 -9.98
N ALA A 19 6.69 -8.95 -10.88
CA ALA A 19 5.27 -9.07 -10.51
C ALA A 19 4.99 -10.44 -9.88
N THR A 20 5.61 -11.51 -10.38
CA THR A 20 5.44 -12.88 -9.82
C THR A 20 5.96 -12.94 -8.39
N THR A 21 7.12 -12.34 -8.14
CA THR A 21 7.70 -12.22 -6.78
C THR A 21 6.79 -11.38 -5.89
N ALA A 22 6.34 -10.22 -6.37
CA ALA A 22 5.47 -9.32 -5.63
C ALA A 22 4.15 -10.00 -5.24
N ARG A 23 3.53 -10.73 -6.17
CA ARG A 23 2.31 -11.52 -5.91
C ARG A 23 2.51 -12.56 -4.82
N GLN A 24 3.65 -13.25 -4.80
CA GLN A 24 3.97 -14.23 -3.75
C GLN A 24 4.07 -13.55 -2.38
N ARG A 25 4.67 -12.36 -2.30
CA ARG A 25 4.74 -11.57 -1.06
C ARG A 25 3.36 -11.20 -0.53
N VAL A 26 2.48 -10.67 -1.39
CA VAL A 26 1.09 -10.34 -1.00
C VAL A 26 0.38 -11.60 -0.50
N ARG A 27 0.44 -12.70 -1.26
CA ARG A 27 -0.22 -13.96 -0.86
C ARG A 27 0.31 -14.50 0.47
N ALA A 28 1.61 -14.39 0.73
CA ALA A 28 2.23 -14.83 1.98
C ALA A 28 1.83 -13.94 3.17
N PHE A 29 1.80 -12.62 2.98
CA PHE A 29 1.38 -11.69 4.03
C PHE A 29 -0.08 -11.91 4.42
N TRP A 30 -0.95 -12.08 3.43
CA TRP A 30 -2.39 -12.18 3.64
C TRP A 30 -2.91 -13.61 3.82
N GLY A 31 -2.09 -14.64 3.58
CA GLY A 31 -2.55 -16.04 3.59
C GLY A 31 -3.54 -16.35 2.47
N ILE A 32 -3.37 -15.72 1.30
CA ILE A 32 -4.26 -15.90 0.14
C ILE A 32 -3.82 -17.14 -0.66
N THR A 33 -4.65 -18.18 -0.62
CA THR A 33 -4.44 -19.41 -1.40
C THR A 33 -4.95 -19.28 -2.84
N ALA A 34 -5.99 -18.47 -3.06
CA ALA A 34 -6.54 -18.19 -4.38
C ALA A 34 -5.48 -17.63 -5.35
N ASN A 35 -5.66 -17.93 -6.64
CA ASN A 35 -4.74 -17.51 -7.69
C ASN A 35 -5.50 -16.82 -8.85
N PRO A 36 -6.17 -15.67 -8.61
CA PRO A 36 -6.94 -14.99 -9.65
C PRO A 36 -6.08 -14.57 -10.86
N ALA A 37 -6.72 -14.44 -12.02
CA ALA A 37 -6.08 -13.83 -13.18
C ALA A 37 -5.75 -12.37 -12.87
N ILE A 38 -4.52 -11.96 -13.21
CA ILE A 38 -4.05 -10.58 -13.07
C ILE A 38 -3.30 -10.23 -14.35
N THR A 39 -3.57 -9.04 -14.88
CA THR A 39 -2.89 -8.48 -16.04
C THR A 39 -2.09 -7.25 -15.64
N VAL A 40 -0.79 -7.25 -15.93
CA VAL A 40 0.07 -6.09 -15.77
C VAL A 40 0.33 -5.49 -17.15
N LEU A 41 -0.13 -4.27 -17.38
CA LEU A 41 0.08 -3.53 -18.61
C LEU A 41 1.32 -2.63 -18.47
N VAL A 42 2.20 -2.67 -19.47
CA VAL A 42 3.42 -1.86 -19.53
C VAL A 42 3.41 -1.03 -20.82
N PRO A 43 2.76 0.15 -20.79
CA PRO A 43 2.72 1.08 -21.93
C PRO A 43 4.11 1.59 -22.31
N ARG A 44 4.26 2.13 -23.53
CA ARG A 44 5.52 2.73 -23.99
C ARG A 44 5.66 4.19 -23.53
N THR A 45 4.55 4.92 -23.49
CA THR A 45 4.55 6.36 -23.19
C THR A 45 3.61 6.70 -22.03
N VAL A 46 3.77 7.89 -21.45
CA VAL A 46 2.92 8.39 -20.37
C VAL A 46 1.48 8.58 -20.86
N GLU A 47 1.29 9.01 -22.11
CA GLU A 47 -0.04 9.18 -22.71
C GLU A 47 -0.76 7.83 -22.81
N GLN A 48 -0.04 6.76 -23.18
CA GLN A 48 -0.59 5.41 -23.20
C GLN A 48 -0.89 4.88 -21.79
N PHE A 49 -0.09 5.25 -20.79
CA PHE A 49 -0.36 4.96 -19.38
C PHE A 49 -1.66 5.61 -18.91
N GLN A 50 -1.83 6.90 -19.18
CA GLN A 50 -3.06 7.63 -18.85
C GLN A 50 -4.27 7.08 -19.59
N ALA A 51 -4.15 6.81 -20.90
CA ALA A 51 -5.21 6.22 -21.71
C ALA A 51 -5.64 4.83 -21.22
N ALA A 52 -4.75 4.10 -20.55
CA ALA A 52 -5.04 2.80 -19.95
C ALA A 52 -5.66 2.90 -18.54
N GLY A 53 -5.87 4.11 -18.01
CA GLY A 53 -6.42 4.35 -16.68
C GLY A 53 -5.36 4.61 -15.61
N GLY A 54 -4.10 4.83 -15.99
CA GLY A 54 -3.06 5.25 -15.06
C GLY A 54 -3.36 6.63 -14.45
N ASN A 55 -3.20 6.75 -13.13
CA ASN A 55 -3.45 7.99 -12.42
C ASN A 55 -2.26 8.97 -12.53
N GLY A 56 -2.56 10.27 -12.57
CA GLY A 56 -1.54 11.32 -12.58
C GLY A 56 -0.78 11.48 -13.91
N ASP A 57 0.37 12.13 -13.83
CA ASP A 57 1.25 12.43 -14.97
C ASP A 57 2.26 11.30 -15.25
N GLY A 58 2.11 10.13 -14.61
CA GLY A 58 3.04 9.01 -14.69
C GLY A 58 4.41 9.26 -14.03
N SER A 59 4.67 10.46 -13.51
CA SER A 59 5.95 10.84 -12.89
C SER A 59 5.90 10.79 -11.36
N SER A 60 4.74 11.16 -10.82
CA SER A 60 4.38 11.10 -9.40
C SER A 60 3.75 9.76 -9.00
N VAL A 61 3.13 9.07 -9.96
CA VAL A 61 2.46 7.77 -9.78
C VAL A 61 3.16 6.73 -10.64
N ALA A 62 3.79 5.76 -9.99
CA ALA A 62 4.64 4.78 -10.67
C ALA A 62 3.84 3.58 -11.22
N ALA A 63 2.65 3.35 -10.70
CA ALA A 63 1.72 2.32 -11.14
C ALA A 63 0.29 2.63 -10.66
N THR A 64 -0.70 1.95 -11.22
CA THR A 64 -2.10 2.09 -10.79
C THR A 64 -2.81 0.75 -10.88
N ALA A 65 -3.35 0.29 -9.76
CA ALA A 65 -4.30 -0.81 -9.68
C ALA A 65 -5.67 -0.39 -10.21
N LEU A 66 -6.29 -1.24 -11.01
CA LEU A 66 -7.57 -1.01 -11.66
C LEU A 66 -8.49 -2.22 -11.45
N ASP A 67 -9.80 -1.95 -11.58
CA ASP A 67 -10.82 -2.98 -11.58
C ASP A 67 -10.56 -4.08 -12.63
N GLY A 68 -11.05 -5.28 -12.32
CA GLY A 68 -10.88 -6.47 -13.15
C GLY A 68 -9.50 -7.11 -13.04
N GLY A 69 -8.75 -6.83 -11.96
CA GLY A 69 -7.45 -7.45 -11.72
C GLY A 69 -6.35 -6.92 -12.63
N ARG A 70 -6.34 -5.61 -12.89
CA ARG A 70 -5.38 -4.98 -13.78
C ARG A 70 -4.45 -4.06 -12.98
N VAL A 71 -3.19 -4.02 -13.39
CA VAL A 71 -2.21 -3.04 -12.92
C VAL A 71 -1.57 -2.40 -14.15
N VAL A 72 -1.52 -1.08 -14.21
CA VAL A 72 -0.80 -0.36 -15.28
C VAL A 72 0.45 0.25 -14.68
N LEU A 73 1.62 -0.02 -15.26
CA LEU A 73 2.88 0.55 -14.82
C LEU A 73 3.21 1.80 -15.63
N SER A 74 3.65 2.87 -14.97
CA SER A 74 4.24 4.00 -15.69
C SER A 74 5.52 3.52 -16.40
N PRO A 75 5.75 3.88 -17.68
CA PRO A 75 7.00 3.55 -18.36
C PRO A 75 8.24 4.13 -17.63
N GLN A 76 8.05 5.25 -16.91
CA GLN A 76 9.12 5.92 -16.15
C GLN A 76 9.55 5.15 -14.89
N LEU A 77 8.77 4.17 -14.42
CA LEU A 77 9.12 3.34 -13.25
C LEU A 77 10.53 2.75 -13.40
N PHE A 78 10.82 2.19 -14.57
CA PHE A 78 12.09 1.50 -14.83
C PHE A 78 13.29 2.44 -15.01
N GLU A 79 13.04 3.73 -15.24
CA GLU A 79 14.10 4.74 -15.36
C GLU A 79 14.52 5.27 -13.98
N ARG A 80 13.63 5.18 -12.99
CA ARG A 80 13.77 5.85 -11.69
C ARG A 80 14.11 4.91 -10.55
N VAL A 81 13.66 3.66 -10.61
CA VAL A 81 13.85 2.71 -9.51
C VAL A 81 14.54 1.43 -9.93
N ASP A 82 15.42 0.97 -9.03
CA ASP A 82 16.03 -0.34 -9.10
C ASP A 82 15.01 -1.45 -8.80
N ARG A 83 15.46 -2.70 -8.90
CA ARG A 83 14.59 -3.86 -8.69
C ARG A 83 13.92 -3.87 -7.29
N PRO A 84 14.63 -3.59 -6.17
CA PRO A 84 13.99 -3.40 -4.87
C PRO A 84 12.82 -2.41 -4.89
N GLY A 85 13.00 -1.22 -5.48
CA GLY A 85 11.93 -0.22 -5.59
C GLY A 85 10.75 -0.70 -6.44
N ARG A 86 11.02 -1.39 -7.56
CA ARG A 86 9.96 -1.99 -8.38
C ARG A 86 9.15 -3.04 -7.64
N LEU A 87 9.79 -3.86 -6.80
CA LEU A 87 9.09 -4.85 -5.98
C LEU A 87 8.20 -4.19 -4.94
N VAL A 88 8.61 -3.05 -4.35
CA VAL A 88 7.75 -2.27 -3.45
C VAL A 88 6.50 -1.79 -4.20
N VAL A 89 6.67 -1.12 -5.34
CA VAL A 89 5.55 -0.61 -6.16
C VAL A 89 4.61 -1.76 -6.58
N LEU A 90 5.16 -2.84 -7.13
CA LEU A 90 4.34 -3.97 -7.58
C LEU A 90 3.63 -4.67 -6.42
N THR A 91 4.27 -4.83 -5.26
CA THR A 91 3.62 -5.44 -4.08
C THR A 91 2.52 -4.54 -3.54
N HIS A 92 2.70 -3.21 -3.57
CA HIS A 92 1.67 -2.23 -3.23
C HIS A 92 0.44 -2.42 -4.14
N GLU A 93 0.58 -2.24 -5.46
CA GLU A 93 -0.57 -2.32 -6.39
C GLU A 93 -1.25 -3.69 -6.39
N LEU A 94 -0.47 -4.76 -6.28
CA LEU A 94 -1.03 -6.11 -6.22
C LEU A 94 -1.77 -6.39 -4.90
N THR A 95 -1.50 -5.62 -3.84
CA THR A 95 -2.30 -5.69 -2.60
C THR A 95 -3.71 -5.19 -2.87
N HIS A 96 -3.86 -4.02 -3.48
CA HIS A 96 -5.17 -3.47 -3.87
C HIS A 96 -5.97 -4.45 -4.73
N VAL A 97 -5.33 -5.04 -5.74
CA VAL A 97 -5.99 -6.03 -6.62
C VAL A 97 -6.39 -7.30 -5.87
N LEU A 98 -5.51 -7.86 -5.04
CA LEU A 98 -5.77 -9.14 -4.37
C LEU A 98 -6.73 -9.02 -3.18
N LEU A 99 -6.85 -7.83 -2.59
CA LEU A 99 -7.86 -7.53 -1.58
C LEU A 99 -9.18 -7.03 -2.18
N GLY A 100 -9.20 -6.66 -3.47
CA GLY A 100 -10.39 -6.15 -4.15
C GLY A 100 -10.74 -4.72 -3.74
N GLN A 101 -9.73 -3.90 -3.45
CA GLN A 101 -9.91 -2.56 -2.88
C GLN A 101 -10.08 -1.44 -3.92
N THR A 102 -9.85 -1.71 -5.20
CA THR A 102 -9.84 -0.69 -6.29
C THR A 102 -11.15 0.08 -6.47
N GLY A 103 -12.27 -0.44 -5.95
CA GLY A 103 -13.59 0.19 -6.03
C GLY A 103 -14.18 0.63 -4.68
N LEU A 104 -13.45 0.50 -3.57
CA LEU A 104 -13.96 0.88 -2.25
C LEU A 104 -14.00 2.40 -2.10
N ARG A 105 -15.09 2.92 -1.51
CA ARG A 105 -15.31 4.36 -1.34
C ARG A 105 -15.59 4.79 0.10
N ASP A 106 -16.15 3.89 0.90
CA ASP A 106 -16.59 4.16 2.28
C ASP A 106 -15.68 3.47 3.31
N VAL A 107 -14.45 3.16 2.90
CA VAL A 107 -13.37 2.64 3.73
C VAL A 107 -12.33 3.73 3.90
N PRO A 108 -11.83 4.01 5.13
CA PRO A 108 -10.81 5.05 5.31
C PRO A 108 -9.54 4.76 4.53
N ASP A 109 -8.96 5.80 3.94
CA ASP A 109 -7.80 5.67 3.04
C ASP A 109 -6.59 5.07 3.75
N TRP A 110 -6.42 5.35 5.04
CA TRP A 110 -5.33 4.75 5.83
C TRP A 110 -5.43 3.22 5.92
N VAL A 111 -6.63 2.64 5.82
CA VAL A 111 -6.82 1.18 5.80
C VAL A 111 -6.39 0.65 4.44
N VAL A 112 -6.91 1.22 3.35
CA VAL A 112 -6.60 0.80 1.97
C VAL A 112 -5.10 0.94 1.72
N GLU A 113 -4.59 2.16 1.85
CA GLU A 113 -3.22 2.49 1.50
C GLU A 113 -2.22 1.96 2.55
N GLY A 114 -2.56 2.03 3.84
CA GLY A 114 -1.68 1.47 4.87
C GLY A 114 -1.56 -0.05 4.78
N SER A 115 -2.59 -0.76 4.32
CA SER A 115 -2.52 -2.21 4.10
C SER A 115 -1.60 -2.57 2.93
N ALA A 116 -1.65 -1.81 1.83
CA ALA A 116 -0.74 -1.94 0.70
C ALA A 116 0.71 -1.59 1.09
N GLU A 117 0.91 -0.50 1.83
CA GLU A 117 2.24 -0.06 2.26
C GLU A 117 2.93 -1.04 3.22
N VAL A 118 2.22 -1.51 4.25
CA VAL A 118 2.79 -2.49 5.18
C VAL A 118 3.12 -3.80 4.46
N THR A 119 2.31 -4.21 3.48
CA THR A 119 2.58 -5.39 2.67
C THR A 119 3.81 -5.17 1.77
N ALA A 120 3.93 -4.00 1.15
CA ALA A 120 5.02 -3.64 0.23
C ALA A 120 6.39 -3.61 0.92
N TYR A 121 6.43 -3.11 2.15
CA TYR A 121 7.66 -3.02 2.95
C TYR A 121 7.91 -4.22 3.87
N ASP A 122 7.01 -5.20 3.94
CA ASP A 122 7.20 -6.41 4.76
C ASP A 122 8.46 -7.17 4.35
N GLY A 123 9.28 -7.56 5.34
CA GLY A 123 10.55 -8.25 5.11
C GLY A 123 11.66 -7.40 4.47
N THR A 124 11.40 -6.13 4.13
CA THR A 124 12.46 -5.20 3.73
C THR A 124 13.31 -4.81 4.93
N ARG A 125 14.57 -4.45 4.69
CA ARG A 125 15.49 -3.90 5.71
C ARG A 125 15.63 -2.38 5.60
N LEU A 126 14.68 -1.72 4.93
CA LEU A 126 14.73 -0.27 4.75
C LEU A 126 14.48 0.41 6.10
N PRO A 127 15.31 1.40 6.48
CA PRO A 127 15.14 2.10 7.74
C PRO A 127 13.90 3.00 7.69
N PHE A 128 13.34 3.31 8.86
CA PHE A 128 12.16 4.16 9.00
C PHE A 128 12.26 5.47 8.23
N ALA A 129 13.40 6.16 8.31
CA ALA A 129 13.64 7.42 7.62
C ALA A 129 13.67 7.32 6.07
N ARG A 130 13.75 6.11 5.51
CA ARG A 130 13.64 5.88 4.06
C ARG A 130 12.21 5.55 3.63
N ILE A 131 11.42 4.92 4.49
CA ILE A 131 10.03 4.57 4.19
C ILE A 131 9.10 5.76 4.42
N ALA A 132 9.27 6.46 5.54
CA ALA A 132 8.43 7.60 5.93
C ALA A 132 9.30 8.80 6.36
N PRO A 133 10.02 9.44 5.41
CA PRO A 133 11.00 10.48 5.71
C PRO A 133 10.41 11.67 6.48
N ASP A 134 9.24 12.17 6.08
CA ASP A 134 8.55 13.29 6.73
C ASP A 134 8.13 12.95 8.16
N LEU A 135 7.54 11.77 8.37
CA LEU A 135 7.17 11.32 9.70
C LEU A 135 8.41 11.12 10.58
N ALA A 136 9.48 10.52 10.05
CA ALA A 136 10.73 10.36 10.78
C ALA A 136 11.33 11.72 11.20
N ALA A 137 11.25 12.74 10.34
CA ALA A 137 11.66 14.10 10.68
C ALA A 137 10.82 14.71 11.80
N ARG A 138 9.49 14.57 11.75
CA ARG A 138 8.58 15.04 12.81
C ARG A 138 8.84 14.33 14.15
N VAL A 139 9.03 13.01 14.12
CA VAL A 139 9.33 12.19 15.30
C VAL A 139 10.64 12.64 15.96
N ARG A 140 11.70 12.92 15.19
CA ARG A 140 12.96 13.47 15.71
C ARG A 140 12.78 14.81 16.41
N GLN A 141 11.82 15.62 15.95
CA GLN A 141 11.47 16.92 16.54
C GLN A 141 10.46 16.82 17.69
N GLY A 142 10.13 15.60 18.14
CA GLY A 142 9.17 15.37 19.23
C GLY A 142 7.70 15.54 18.83
N ARG A 143 7.40 15.77 17.54
CA ARG A 143 6.04 15.89 17.02
C ARG A 143 5.53 14.51 16.63
N LEU A 144 4.73 13.91 17.51
CA LEU A 144 4.23 12.55 17.35
C LEU A 144 2.73 12.58 17.02
N PRO A 145 2.29 11.99 15.89
CA PRO A 145 0.87 11.85 15.60
C PRO A 145 0.18 10.99 16.67
N SER A 146 -1.11 11.22 16.87
CA SER A 146 -1.93 10.49 17.85
C SER A 146 -2.64 9.27 17.25
N GLY A 147 -2.63 9.10 15.92
CA GLY A 147 -3.39 8.05 15.25
C GLY A 147 -3.06 7.94 13.76
N PRO A 148 -3.96 7.32 12.97
CA PRO A 148 -3.83 7.27 11.52
C PRO A 148 -3.95 8.67 10.89
N PRO A 149 -3.41 8.87 9.67
CA PRO A 149 -3.69 10.06 8.89
C PRO A 149 -5.19 10.16 8.55
N ALA A 150 -5.68 11.39 8.39
CA ALA A 150 -7.03 11.64 7.91
C ALA A 150 -7.11 11.49 6.38
N ASP A 151 -8.28 11.11 5.85
CA ASP A 151 -8.51 10.93 4.41
C ASP A 151 -8.14 12.18 3.58
N ALA A 152 -8.40 13.38 4.11
CA ALA A 152 -8.01 14.64 3.47
C ALA A 152 -6.50 14.77 3.20
N ALA A 153 -5.64 14.05 3.92
CA ALA A 153 -4.20 14.03 3.68
C ALA A 153 -3.82 13.26 2.39
N PHE A 154 -4.63 12.30 1.96
CA PHE A 154 -4.45 11.56 0.71
C PHE A 154 -4.95 12.35 -0.50
N ALA A 155 -5.88 13.28 -0.29
CA ALA A 155 -6.36 14.22 -1.31
C ALA A 155 -5.48 15.47 -1.46
N ALA A 156 -4.40 15.59 -0.68
CA ALA A 156 -3.49 16.75 -0.75
C ALA A 156 -2.69 16.76 -2.06
N ALA A 157 -2.19 17.93 -2.46
CA ALA A 157 -1.34 18.08 -3.64
C ALA A 157 -0.06 17.20 -3.57
N ASN A 158 0.42 16.91 -2.35
CA ASN A 158 1.44 15.91 -2.09
C ASN A 158 0.94 14.93 -1.01
N PRO A 159 0.44 13.74 -1.40
CA PRO A 159 -0.04 12.75 -0.45
C PRO A 159 1.07 11.87 0.16
N GLN A 160 2.32 12.03 -0.27
CA GLN A 160 3.43 11.17 0.16
C GLN A 160 3.60 11.05 1.68
N PRO A 161 3.44 12.14 2.48
CA PRO A 161 3.47 12.02 3.94
C PRO A 161 2.35 11.14 4.50
N ALA A 162 1.15 11.17 3.90
CA ALA A 162 0.01 10.37 4.35
C ALA A 162 0.28 8.87 4.18
N TYR A 163 0.89 8.45 3.07
CA TYR A 163 1.32 7.06 2.85
C TYR A 163 2.32 6.59 3.92
N GLY A 164 3.34 7.40 4.22
CA GLY A 164 4.31 7.09 5.27
C GLY A 164 3.68 7.02 6.67
N GLU A 165 2.68 7.85 6.95
CA GLU A 165 1.90 7.80 8.20
C GLU A 165 0.99 6.57 8.28
N ALA A 166 0.33 6.21 7.19
CA ALA A 166 -0.50 5.02 7.09
C ALA A 166 0.33 3.74 7.27
N TRP A 167 1.50 3.66 6.62
CA TRP A 167 2.48 2.60 6.83
C TRP A 167 2.86 2.47 8.31
N ALA A 168 3.18 3.59 8.97
CA ALA A 168 3.61 3.57 10.36
C ALA A 168 2.49 3.12 11.30
N TRP A 169 1.27 3.61 11.09
CA TRP A 169 0.09 3.24 11.87
C TRP A 169 -0.29 1.76 11.68
N CYS A 170 -0.43 1.29 10.45
CA CYS A 170 -0.72 -0.11 10.16
C CYS A 170 0.42 -1.03 10.65
N GLY A 171 1.67 -0.61 10.51
CA GLY A 171 2.83 -1.33 11.04
C GLY A 171 2.82 -1.41 12.57
N PHE A 172 2.35 -0.37 13.26
CA PHE A 172 2.10 -0.40 14.70
C PHE A 172 1.04 -1.44 15.05
N LEU A 173 -0.09 -1.48 14.34
CA LEU A 173 -1.14 -2.47 14.58
C LEU A 173 -0.63 -3.89 14.38
N VAL A 174 0.11 -4.15 13.30
CA VAL A 174 0.75 -5.44 13.04
C VAL A 174 1.74 -5.81 14.15
N THR A 175 2.58 -4.86 14.57
CA THR A 175 3.58 -5.10 15.63
C THR A 175 2.94 -5.40 16.98
N ARG A 176 1.86 -4.68 17.32
CA ARG A 176 1.23 -4.74 18.65
C ARG A 176 0.25 -5.90 18.81
N PHE A 177 -0.49 -6.22 17.76
CA PHE A 177 -1.61 -7.19 17.78
C PHE A 177 -1.36 -8.41 16.91
N GLY A 178 -0.29 -8.40 16.10
CA GLY A 178 0.06 -9.49 15.20
C GLY A 178 -0.64 -9.39 13.84
N ARG A 179 -0.01 -10.03 12.86
CA ARG A 179 -0.46 -10.04 11.46
C ARG A 179 -1.87 -10.63 11.28
N ALA A 180 -2.22 -11.67 12.04
CA ALA A 180 -3.54 -12.31 11.93
C ALA A 180 -4.68 -11.36 12.35
N ALA A 181 -4.51 -10.63 13.46
CA ALA A 181 -5.49 -9.64 13.89
C ALA A 181 -5.63 -8.50 12.87
N PHE A 182 -4.50 -7.98 12.37
CA PHE A 182 -4.49 -6.92 11.36
C PHE A 182 -5.17 -7.33 10.05
N THR A 183 -4.80 -8.48 9.48
CA THR A 183 -5.39 -8.94 8.22
C THR A 183 -6.87 -9.31 8.36
N GLY A 184 -7.29 -9.81 9.53
CA GLY A 184 -8.70 -10.03 9.86
C GLY A 184 -9.48 -8.72 9.99
N PHE A 185 -8.87 -7.69 10.57
CA PHE A 185 -9.43 -6.34 10.64
C PHE A 185 -9.67 -5.77 9.23
N VAL A 186 -8.64 -5.73 8.38
CA VAL A 186 -8.75 -5.13 7.03
C VAL A 186 -9.84 -5.82 6.22
N ARG A 187 -9.89 -7.17 6.22
CA ARG A 187 -10.98 -7.92 5.54
C ARG A 187 -12.37 -7.59 6.05
N ALA A 188 -12.52 -7.37 7.36
CA ALA A 188 -13.80 -7.00 7.95
C ALA A 188 -14.22 -5.58 7.57
N VAL A 189 -13.26 -4.66 7.45
CA VAL A 189 -13.49 -3.30 6.95
C VAL A 189 -13.89 -3.34 5.48
N ASP A 190 -13.10 -4.00 4.63
CA ASP A 190 -13.34 -4.11 3.19
C ASP A 190 -14.70 -4.74 2.89
N GLY A 191 -15.08 -5.79 3.64
CA GLY A 191 -16.36 -6.47 3.49
C GLY A 191 -17.57 -5.67 4.01
N ALA A 192 -17.36 -4.76 4.97
CA ALA A 192 -18.43 -3.93 5.50
C ALA A 192 -18.68 -2.66 4.67
N GLY A 193 -17.61 -2.09 4.08
CA GLY A 193 -17.70 -0.92 3.20
C GLY A 193 -18.45 0.26 3.81
N THR A 194 -18.30 0.51 5.11
CA THR A 194 -18.97 1.60 5.83
C THR A 194 -18.14 2.10 7.00
N ALA A 195 -18.34 3.38 7.38
CA ALA A 195 -17.68 3.96 8.56
C ALA A 195 -18.04 3.23 9.86
N SER A 196 -19.33 2.87 10.06
CA SER A 196 -19.77 2.11 11.22
C SER A 196 -19.17 0.70 11.26
N GLY A 197 -19.06 0.05 10.10
CA GLY A 197 -18.36 -1.22 9.92
C GLY A 197 -16.90 -1.14 10.31
N THR A 198 -16.22 -0.04 9.94
CA THR A 198 -14.82 0.21 10.32
C THR A 198 -14.64 0.30 11.82
N THR A 199 -15.46 1.10 12.50
CA THR A 199 -15.43 1.25 13.95
C THR A 199 -15.67 -0.08 14.66
N ALA A 200 -16.67 -0.85 14.22
CA ALA A 200 -16.98 -2.16 14.79
C ALA A 200 -15.83 -3.16 14.59
N ALA A 201 -15.25 -3.20 13.38
CA ALA A 201 -14.11 -4.06 13.05
C ALA A 201 -12.88 -3.70 13.90
N PHE A 202 -12.60 -2.41 14.08
CA PHE A 202 -11.46 -1.92 14.85
C PHE A 202 -11.59 -2.32 16.33
N ARG A 203 -12.75 -2.07 16.95
CA ARG A 203 -13.03 -2.51 18.33
C ARG A 203 -12.88 -4.01 18.51
N ARG A 204 -13.42 -4.79 17.57
CA ARG A 204 -13.37 -6.26 17.62
C ARG A 204 -11.93 -6.78 17.52
N ALA A 205 -11.10 -6.18 16.66
CA ALA A 205 -9.74 -6.65 16.42
C ALA A 205 -8.74 -6.17 17.47
N PHE A 206 -8.90 -4.95 17.97
CA PHE A 206 -7.89 -4.27 18.78
C PHE A 206 -8.36 -3.89 20.20
N GLY A 207 -9.64 -4.11 20.52
CA GLY A 207 -10.20 -3.87 21.86
C GLY A 207 -10.28 -2.39 22.27
N ALA A 208 -10.14 -1.47 21.31
CA ALA A 208 -10.08 -0.03 21.54
C ALA A 208 -10.67 0.74 20.35
N GLU A 209 -10.71 2.06 20.45
CA GLU A 209 -10.78 2.99 19.31
C GLU A 209 -9.36 3.48 18.96
N PRO A 210 -9.12 4.03 17.76
CA PRO A 210 -7.81 4.59 17.39
C PRO A 210 -7.25 5.55 18.44
N ALA A 211 -8.09 6.44 18.99
CA ALA A 211 -7.70 7.40 20.03
C ALA A 211 -7.18 6.71 21.31
N GLY A 212 -7.74 5.55 21.67
CA GLY A 212 -7.33 4.77 22.83
C GLY A 212 -5.93 4.14 22.69
N LEU A 213 -5.37 4.10 21.47
CA LEU A 213 -4.04 3.57 21.20
C LEU A 213 -2.95 4.65 21.07
N THR A 214 -3.30 5.93 21.20
CA THR A 214 -2.39 7.08 21.04
C THR A 214 -1.06 6.88 21.78
N GLY A 215 -1.10 6.60 23.08
CA GLY A 215 0.10 6.47 23.90
C GLY A 215 1.02 5.32 23.44
N ALA A 216 0.44 4.18 23.09
CA ALA A 216 1.17 3.01 22.60
C ALA A 216 1.77 3.28 21.22
N TYR A 217 1.04 3.95 20.34
CA TYR A 217 1.54 4.33 19.02
C TYR A 217 2.70 5.32 19.11
N GLN A 218 2.59 6.34 19.95
CA GLN A 218 3.68 7.29 20.17
C GLN A 218 4.92 6.62 20.78
N ALA A 219 4.75 5.64 21.67
CA ALA A 219 5.87 4.84 22.18
C ALA A 219 6.53 4.01 21.06
N TYR A 220 5.74 3.38 20.20
CA TYR A 220 6.22 2.66 19.01
C TYR A 220 7.04 3.56 18.07
N LEU A 221 6.56 4.78 17.78
CA LEU A 221 7.28 5.73 16.94
C LEU A 221 8.63 6.16 17.54
N ARG A 222 8.68 6.37 18.86
CA ARG A 222 9.95 6.68 19.55
C ARG A 222 10.97 5.54 19.46
N GLY A 223 10.51 4.29 19.34
CA GLY A 223 11.35 3.10 19.19
C GLY A 223 11.87 2.88 17.77
N LYS A 224 11.37 3.60 16.76
CA LYS A 224 11.79 3.48 15.34
C LYS A 224 13.02 4.33 14.96
N ARG A 225 13.76 4.86 15.94
CA ARG A 225 14.90 5.77 15.70
C ARG A 225 15.99 5.15 14.84
#